data_AF-A0A497L757-F1
#
_entry.id   AF-A0A497L757-F1
#
_cell.length_a   1.000
_cell.length_b   1.000
_cell.length_c   1.000
_cell.angle_alpha   90.00
_cell.angle_beta   90.00
_cell.angle_gamma   90.00
#
_symmetry.space_group_name_H-M   'P 1'
#
loop_
_entity.id
_entity.type
_entity.pdbx_description
1 polymer ?
#
loop_
_entity_poly.entity_id
_entity_poly.type
_entity_poly.pdbx_seq_one_letter_code
_entity_poly.pdbx_strand_id
1 'polypeptide(L)'
;MHPKRPGGTSLRLLIFTQGPYGQRILENIGRHTPSGWTIRHTPLPGPLPQIIENPDEVVEGLGLAGEWDLIVFLGESPQAFSLLPAILERVHAGAVIAPADDYSWLPLGLERQIRTELEDLGVRVVFPRTFCTLAPIGVPPVDKFAQRFGSPKLEMKTEDGVVKEVRVLRGAPCGSTWYLAERLPGTRVEDAADRAGLLVQTYPCLASRRVDRFFSDAPIHIAGRVAQRAVEDALKESSRRG
;
A
#
# COMPACT_ATOMS: atom_id res chain seq x y z
N MET A 1 9.98 1.64 30.07
CA MET A 1 9.66 3.01 29.60
C MET A 1 10.46 3.28 28.33
N HIS A 2 9.83 3.22 27.16
CA HIS A 2 10.48 3.63 25.92
C HIS A 2 10.50 5.16 25.83
N PRO A 3 11.65 5.79 25.52
CA PRO A 3 11.68 7.22 25.31
C PRO A 3 10.83 7.54 24.08
N LYS A 4 9.79 8.37 24.26
CA LYS A 4 9.06 8.98 23.15
C LYS A 4 10.08 9.77 22.32
N ARG A 5 10.47 9.24 21.16
CA ARG A 5 11.22 10.03 20.17
C ARG A 5 10.32 11.23 19.76
N PRO A 6 10.86 12.46 19.70
CA PRO A 6 10.08 13.64 19.32
C PRO A 6 9.47 13.42 17.93
N GLY A 7 8.27 13.94 17.70
CA GLY A 7 7.57 13.86 16.42
C GLY A 7 8.37 14.51 15.29
N GLY A 8 9.29 13.75 14.70
CA GLY A 8 10.07 14.16 13.53
C GLY A 8 9.31 13.89 12.24
N THR A 9 9.61 14.65 11.20
CA THR A 9 9.15 14.47 9.81
C THR A 9 9.77 13.25 9.12
N SER A 10 10.73 12.56 9.76
CA SER A 10 11.45 11.42 9.21
C SER A 10 10.81 10.05 9.46
N LEU A 11 10.87 9.15 8.47
CA LEU A 11 10.36 7.79 8.56
C LEU A 11 11.36 6.84 7.86
N ARG A 12 11.83 5.82 8.55
CA ARG A 12 12.73 4.79 8.01
C ARG A 12 11.90 3.59 7.57
N LEU A 13 11.85 3.38 6.26
CA LEU A 13 11.13 2.30 5.60
C LEU A 13 12.09 1.18 5.19
N LEU A 14 11.74 -0.05 5.53
CA LEU A 14 12.30 -1.24 4.90
C LEU A 14 11.22 -1.88 4.02
N ILE A 15 11.47 -1.95 2.72
CA ILE A 15 10.50 -2.43 1.73
C ILE A 15 10.97 -3.76 1.17
N PHE A 16 10.13 -4.79 1.31
CA PHE A 16 10.35 -6.10 0.69
C PHE A 16 9.53 -6.22 -0.59
N THR A 17 10.08 -6.88 -1.62
CA THR A 17 9.40 -7.12 -2.90
C THR A 17 9.64 -8.56 -3.38
N GLN A 18 8.62 -9.24 -3.90
CA GLN A 18 8.78 -10.58 -4.51
C GLN A 18 8.59 -10.63 -6.03
N GLY A 19 7.89 -9.66 -6.62
CA GLY A 19 7.52 -9.72 -8.03
C GLY A 19 7.35 -8.34 -8.68
N PRO A 20 6.85 -8.30 -9.92
CA PRO A 20 6.74 -7.07 -10.69
C PRO A 20 5.76 -6.08 -10.07
N TYR A 21 4.77 -6.53 -9.28
CA TYR A 21 3.83 -5.61 -8.67
C TYR A 21 4.44 -4.88 -7.48
N GLY A 22 5.16 -5.61 -6.63
CA GLY A 22 5.95 -5.04 -5.54
C GLY A 22 7.00 -4.05 -6.06
N GLN A 23 7.69 -4.37 -7.16
CA GLN A 23 8.65 -3.46 -7.80
C GLN A 23 8.00 -2.16 -8.26
N ARG A 24 6.84 -2.24 -8.91
CA ARG A 24 6.09 -1.05 -9.33
C ARG A 24 5.69 -0.16 -8.15
N ILE A 25 5.23 -0.78 -7.06
CA ILE A 25 4.89 -0.06 -5.83
C ILE A 25 6.13 0.62 -5.25
N LEU A 26 7.27 -0.08 -5.18
CA LEU A 26 8.55 0.47 -4.72
C LEU A 26 8.98 1.68 -5.57
N GLU A 27 8.93 1.58 -6.90
CA GLU A 27 9.26 2.69 -7.81
C GLU A 27 8.39 3.91 -7.54
N ASN A 28 7.08 3.71 -7.41
CA ASN A 28 6.14 4.79 -7.14
C ASN A 28 6.35 5.42 -5.75
N ILE A 29 6.60 4.60 -4.73
CA ILE A 29 6.97 5.08 -3.40
C ILE A 29 8.25 5.92 -3.51
N GLY A 30 9.29 5.45 -4.20
CA GLY A 30 10.54 6.18 -4.40
C GLY A 30 10.35 7.55 -5.06
N ARG A 31 9.45 7.67 -6.05
CA ARG A 31 9.17 8.94 -6.76
C ARG A 31 8.42 9.97 -5.91
N HIS A 32 7.58 9.52 -4.97
CA HIS A 32 6.65 10.40 -4.26
C HIS A 32 6.90 10.50 -2.77
N THR A 33 7.96 9.86 -2.28
CA THR A 33 8.36 9.88 -0.87
C THR A 33 8.88 11.27 -0.47
N PRO A 34 8.47 11.80 0.70
CA PRO A 34 9.02 13.04 1.22
C PRO A 34 10.53 12.94 1.48
N SER A 35 11.27 14.03 1.29
CA SER A 35 12.74 14.07 1.43
C SER A 35 13.27 13.66 2.81
N GLY A 36 12.45 13.73 3.86
CA GLY A 36 12.84 13.32 5.21
C GLY A 36 12.76 11.81 5.46
N TRP A 37 12.22 11.02 4.53
CA TRP A 37 12.10 9.57 4.70
C TRP A 37 13.31 8.85 4.11
N THR A 38 13.71 7.76 4.76
CA THR A 38 14.77 6.87 4.28
C THR A 38 14.15 5.57 3.84
N ILE A 39 14.48 5.11 2.64
CA ILE A 39 13.99 3.83 2.12
C ILE A 39 15.19 2.91 1.94
N ARG A 40 15.11 1.70 2.52
CA ARG A 40 15.89 0.55 2.11
C ARG A 40 14.98 -0.45 1.43
N HIS A 41 15.47 -1.03 0.35
CA HIS A 41 14.82 -2.10 -0.39
C HIS A 41 15.58 -3.41 -0.16
N THR A 42 14.82 -4.48 0.06
CA THR A 42 15.33 -5.85 0.11
C THR A 42 14.45 -6.76 -0.76
N PRO A 43 14.94 -7.26 -1.91
CA PRO A 43 14.18 -8.25 -2.67
C PRO A 43 14.10 -9.57 -1.91
N LEU A 44 12.95 -10.21 -1.92
CA LEU A 44 12.79 -11.57 -1.41
C LEU A 44 13.39 -12.57 -2.41
N PRO A 45 14.00 -13.67 -1.95
CA PRO A 45 14.55 -14.68 -2.84
C PRO A 45 13.42 -15.38 -3.60
N GLY A 46 13.74 -15.88 -4.80
CA GLY A 46 12.76 -16.55 -5.64
C GLY A 46 13.40 -17.46 -6.70
N PRO A 47 12.70 -18.53 -7.12
CA PRO A 47 11.40 -18.99 -6.60
C PRO A 47 11.52 -19.64 -5.21
N LEU A 48 10.52 -19.43 -4.35
CA LEU A 48 10.43 -20.09 -3.03
C LEU A 48 9.80 -21.49 -3.17
N PRO A 49 10.24 -22.48 -2.39
CA PRO A 49 9.65 -23.82 -2.38
C PRO A 49 8.22 -23.76 -1.80
N GLN A 50 7.37 -24.73 -2.19
CA GLN A 50 5.98 -24.77 -1.71
C GLN A 50 5.87 -24.82 -0.18
N ILE A 51 6.80 -25.53 0.46
CA ILE A 51 6.97 -25.61 1.90
C ILE A 51 8.39 -25.11 2.20
N ILE A 52 8.51 -24.16 3.11
CA ILE A 52 9.79 -23.65 3.61
C ILE A 52 10.06 -24.39 4.92
N GLU A 53 10.99 -25.33 4.91
CA GLU A 53 11.33 -26.13 6.10
C GLU A 53 12.07 -25.30 7.14
N ASN A 54 13.04 -24.48 6.70
CA ASN A 54 13.86 -23.63 7.56
C ASN A 54 13.74 -22.15 7.13
N PRO A 55 12.73 -21.39 7.62
CA PRO A 55 12.58 -19.97 7.31
C PRO A 55 13.79 -19.12 7.69
N ASP A 56 14.46 -19.46 8.80
CA ASP A 56 15.66 -18.79 9.28
C ASP A 56 16.80 -18.74 8.26
N GLU A 57 17.09 -19.87 7.61
CA GLU A 57 18.17 -19.93 6.60
C GLU A 57 17.89 -19.00 5.42
N VAL A 58 16.62 -18.88 5.02
CA VAL A 58 16.20 -17.98 3.95
C VAL A 58 16.37 -16.52 4.38
N VAL A 59 16.02 -16.20 5.62
CA VAL A 59 16.10 -14.84 6.17
C VAL A 59 17.54 -14.41 6.41
N GLU A 60 18.43 -15.30 6.81
CA GLU A 60 19.86 -15.01 7.00
C GLU A 60 20.52 -14.48 5.72
N GLY A 61 20.14 -15.03 4.56
CA GLY A 61 20.61 -14.57 3.25
C GLY A 61 20.18 -13.15 2.87
N LEU A 62 19.21 -12.56 3.57
CA LEU A 62 18.68 -11.21 3.27
C LEU A 62 19.55 -10.07 3.80
N GLY A 63 20.53 -10.36 4.67
CA GLY A 63 21.41 -9.34 5.25
C GLY A 63 20.66 -8.26 6.03
N LEU A 64 19.64 -8.67 6.79
CA LEU A 64 18.79 -7.75 7.55
C LEU A 64 19.59 -7.14 8.71
N ALA A 65 19.59 -5.82 8.77
CA ALA A 65 20.21 -5.08 9.87
C ALA A 65 19.55 -3.71 10.04
N GLY A 66 19.65 -3.16 11.25
CA GLY A 66 19.20 -1.82 11.60
C GLY A 66 17.81 -1.77 12.22
N GLU A 67 17.47 -0.58 12.73
CA GLU A 67 16.16 -0.27 13.27
C GLU A 67 15.31 0.45 12.21
N TRP A 68 14.08 -0.02 12.01
CA TRP A 68 13.14 0.53 11.05
C TRP A 68 11.89 1.03 11.76
N ASP A 69 11.30 2.10 11.26
CA ASP A 69 10.06 2.60 11.84
C ASP A 69 8.87 1.82 11.28
N LEU A 70 8.97 1.39 10.02
CA LEU A 70 7.92 0.68 9.30
C LEU A 70 8.51 -0.29 8.28
N ILE A 71 7.99 -1.52 8.25
CA ILE A 71 8.18 -2.43 7.13
C ILE A 71 6.99 -2.35 6.18
N VAL A 72 7.27 -2.29 4.88
CA VAL A 72 6.27 -2.48 3.82
C VAL A 72 6.58 -3.80 3.11
N PHE A 73 5.78 -4.83 3.37
CA PHE A 73 6.02 -6.19 2.90
C PHE A 73 5.19 -6.50 1.65
N LEU A 74 5.80 -6.42 0.47
CA LEU A 74 5.12 -6.62 -0.83
C LEU A 74 5.37 -8.04 -1.34
N GLY A 75 4.87 -9.02 -0.58
CA GLY A 75 4.85 -10.42 -0.95
C GLY A 75 3.80 -10.71 -2.03
N GLU A 76 4.12 -11.61 -2.96
CA GLU A 76 3.24 -12.00 -4.07
C GLU A 76 2.99 -13.54 -4.06
N SER A 77 3.14 -14.18 -2.89
CA SER A 77 2.88 -15.61 -2.68
C SER A 77 2.73 -15.94 -1.19
N PRO A 78 2.02 -17.03 -0.83
CA PRO A 78 1.92 -17.50 0.56
C PRO A 78 3.30 -17.75 1.19
N GLN A 79 4.23 -18.29 0.40
CA GLN A 79 5.60 -18.57 0.80
C GLN A 79 6.31 -17.31 1.26
N ALA A 80 6.20 -16.20 0.52
CA ALA A 80 6.78 -14.94 0.97
C ALA A 80 6.17 -14.49 2.31
N PHE A 81 4.85 -14.49 2.43
CA PHE A 81 4.21 -14.06 3.68
C PHE A 81 4.60 -14.94 4.87
N SER A 82 4.81 -16.24 4.67
CA SER A 82 5.29 -17.15 5.72
C SER A 82 6.69 -16.82 6.25
N LEU A 83 7.50 -16.05 5.52
CA LEU A 83 8.81 -15.58 5.99
C LEU A 83 8.72 -14.37 6.92
N LEU A 84 7.58 -13.67 6.96
CA LEU A 84 7.44 -12.40 7.68
C LEU A 84 7.72 -12.52 9.20
N PRO A 85 7.27 -13.57 9.92
CA PRO A 85 7.63 -13.77 11.32
C PRO A 85 9.15 -13.89 11.53
N ALA A 86 9.82 -14.80 10.80
CA ALA A 86 11.28 -14.99 10.88
C ALA A 86 12.06 -13.71 10.52
N ILE A 87 11.55 -12.91 9.56
CA ILE A 87 12.11 -11.59 9.24
C ILE A 87 12.08 -10.69 10.49
N LEU A 88 10.95 -10.62 11.19
CA LEU A 88 10.79 -9.74 12.35
C LEU A 88 11.54 -10.19 13.60
N GLU A 89 11.92 -11.46 13.70
CA GLU A 89 12.84 -11.92 14.75
C GLU A 89 14.26 -11.36 14.54
N ARG A 90 14.64 -11.06 13.30
CA ARG A 90 15.98 -10.55 12.93
C ARG A 90 16.04 -9.04 12.78
N VAL A 91 14.89 -8.35 12.66
CA VAL A 91 14.83 -6.91 12.44
C VAL A 91 13.83 -6.22 13.36
N HIS A 92 14.25 -5.13 14.00
CA HIS A 92 13.33 -4.31 14.79
C HIS A 92 12.54 -3.35 13.89
N ALA A 93 11.22 -3.47 13.92
CA ALA A 93 10.29 -2.60 13.24
C ALA A 93 9.18 -2.10 14.17
N GLY A 94 8.82 -0.81 14.06
CA GLY A 94 7.72 -0.24 14.85
C GLY A 94 6.32 -0.72 14.43
N ALA A 95 6.16 -1.10 13.16
CA ALA A 95 4.95 -1.71 12.61
C ALA A 95 5.23 -2.35 11.25
N VAL A 96 4.26 -3.11 10.75
CA VAL A 96 4.28 -3.70 9.40
C VAL A 96 3.00 -3.35 8.64
N ILE A 97 3.16 -2.97 7.37
CA ILE A 97 2.08 -2.98 6.38
C ILE A 97 2.39 -4.09 5.37
N ALA A 98 1.50 -5.06 5.26
CA ALA A 98 1.66 -6.23 4.40
C ALA A 98 0.40 -6.38 3.52
N PRO A 99 0.23 -5.54 2.48
CA PRO A 99 -0.98 -5.52 1.67
C PRO A 99 -1.17 -6.83 0.91
N ALA A 100 -2.42 -7.23 0.70
CA ALA A 100 -2.78 -8.43 -0.05
C ALA A 100 -3.76 -8.08 -1.16
N ASP A 101 -3.21 -7.73 -2.32
CA ASP A 101 -4.00 -7.34 -3.49
C ASP A 101 -4.46 -8.55 -4.34
N ASP A 102 -4.03 -9.75 -3.97
CA ASP A 102 -4.59 -11.03 -4.42
C ASP A 102 -4.78 -11.96 -3.23
N TYR A 103 -5.97 -12.56 -3.11
CA TYR A 103 -6.27 -13.54 -2.06
C TYR A 103 -5.30 -14.72 -2.05
N SER A 104 -4.85 -15.18 -3.22
CA SER A 104 -3.94 -16.32 -3.29
C SER A 104 -2.56 -16.05 -2.70
N TRP A 105 -2.17 -14.78 -2.54
CA TRP A 105 -0.89 -14.42 -1.93
C TRP A 105 -0.94 -14.52 -0.42
N LEU A 106 -2.08 -14.22 0.17
CA LEU A 106 -2.27 -14.29 1.62
C LEU A 106 -3.68 -14.81 1.91
N PRO A 107 -3.89 -16.13 2.06
CA PRO A 107 -5.16 -16.68 2.53
C PRO A 107 -5.45 -16.26 3.98
N LEU A 108 -6.73 -16.16 4.38
CA LEU A 108 -7.10 -15.69 5.73
C LEU A 108 -6.54 -16.55 6.87
N GLY A 109 -6.38 -17.87 6.65
CA GLY A 109 -5.77 -18.75 7.64
C GLY A 109 -4.32 -18.33 7.94
N LEU A 110 -3.53 -18.13 6.88
CA LEU A 110 -2.15 -17.65 6.98
C LEU A 110 -2.09 -16.23 7.56
N GLU A 111 -3.00 -15.34 7.17
CA GLU A 111 -3.08 -13.99 7.75
C GLU A 111 -3.28 -14.01 9.27
N ARG A 112 -4.21 -14.86 9.76
CA ARG A 112 -4.47 -15.00 11.20
C ARG A 112 -3.29 -15.58 11.95
N GLN A 113 -2.62 -16.57 11.35
CA GLN A 113 -1.41 -17.16 11.90
C GLN A 113 -0.32 -16.08 12.06
N ILE A 114 0.05 -15.40 10.98
CA ILE A 114 1.08 -14.35 10.99
C ILE A 114 0.71 -13.24 11.97
N ARG A 115 -0.56 -12.83 12.02
CA ARG A 115 -1.01 -11.82 12.98
C ARG A 115 -0.73 -12.24 14.42
N THR A 116 -1.04 -13.48 14.78
CA THR A 116 -0.82 -14.02 16.13
C THR A 116 0.68 -14.02 16.47
N GLU A 117 1.51 -14.56 15.57
CA GLU A 117 2.97 -14.60 15.76
C GLU A 117 3.57 -13.18 15.91
N LEU A 118 3.12 -12.22 15.11
CA LEU A 118 3.60 -10.84 15.20
C LEU A 118 3.09 -10.11 16.45
N GLU A 119 1.89 -10.42 16.93
CA GLU A 119 1.36 -9.91 18.18
C GLU A 119 2.16 -10.42 19.39
N ASP A 120 2.60 -11.69 19.38
CA ASP A 120 3.49 -12.27 20.40
C ASP A 120 4.88 -11.60 20.40
N LEU A 121 5.37 -11.18 19.24
CA LEU A 121 6.58 -10.35 19.09
C LEU A 121 6.37 -8.87 19.46
N GLY A 122 5.14 -8.46 19.80
CA GLY A 122 4.80 -7.08 20.13
C GLY A 122 4.78 -6.13 18.93
N VAL A 123 4.70 -6.65 17.71
CA VAL A 123 4.70 -5.84 16.47
C VAL A 123 3.30 -5.72 15.90
N ARG A 124 2.86 -4.48 15.68
CA ARG A 124 1.57 -4.22 15.03
C ARG A 124 1.66 -4.43 13.53
N VAL A 125 0.76 -5.23 12.97
CA VAL A 125 0.66 -5.49 11.53
C VAL A 125 -0.73 -5.17 10.98
N VAL A 126 -0.77 -4.59 9.78
CA VAL A 126 -1.99 -4.43 8.99
C VAL A 126 -1.86 -5.06 7.60
N PHE A 127 -2.96 -5.63 7.13
CA PHE A 127 -3.06 -6.28 5.82
C PHE A 127 -4.17 -5.62 4.98
N PRO A 128 -3.93 -4.42 4.40
CA PRO A 128 -4.91 -3.76 3.54
C PRO A 128 -5.30 -4.65 2.35
N ARG A 129 -6.59 -4.67 2.01
CA ARG A 129 -7.17 -5.40 0.87
C ARG A 129 -8.16 -4.51 0.14
N THR A 130 -7.76 -3.75 -0.88
CA THR A 130 -6.43 -3.61 -1.49
C THR A 130 -5.52 -2.60 -0.79
N PHE A 131 -4.27 -2.45 -1.21
CA PHE A 131 -3.32 -1.51 -0.60
C PHE A 131 -3.80 -0.05 -0.64
N CYS A 132 -4.54 0.34 -1.67
CA CYS A 132 -5.15 1.67 -1.75
C CYS A 132 -6.32 1.88 -0.77
N THR A 133 -6.71 0.90 0.04
CA THR A 133 -7.69 1.08 1.13
C THR A 133 -7.06 1.54 2.44
N LEU A 134 -5.73 1.56 2.53
CA LEU A 134 -5.03 1.95 3.76
C LEU A 134 -5.40 3.38 4.17
N ALA A 135 -5.87 3.52 5.40
CA ALA A 135 -6.14 4.79 6.07
C ALA A 135 -5.36 4.84 7.40
N PRO A 136 -5.25 6.01 8.05
CA PRO A 136 -4.74 6.10 9.42
C PRO A 136 -5.58 5.23 10.38
N ILE A 137 -4.90 4.52 11.27
CA ILE A 137 -5.44 3.53 12.22
C ILE A 137 -4.99 3.80 13.67
N GLY A 138 -4.30 4.90 13.94
CA GLY A 138 -3.76 5.23 15.26
C GLY A 138 -2.41 4.57 15.57
N VAL A 139 -1.76 3.94 14.59
CA VAL A 139 -0.41 3.37 14.74
C VAL A 139 0.58 4.36 14.10
N PRO A 140 1.42 5.09 14.87
CA PRO A 140 2.16 6.25 14.37
C PRO A 140 2.96 6.04 13.06
N PRO A 141 3.78 4.98 12.89
CA PRO A 141 4.48 4.76 11.63
C PRO A 141 3.53 4.47 10.46
N VAL A 142 2.45 3.71 10.69
CA VAL A 142 1.44 3.41 9.67
C VAL A 142 0.67 4.67 9.27
N ASP A 143 0.23 5.46 10.25
CA ASP A 143 -0.51 6.71 10.02
C ASP A 143 0.31 7.71 9.23
N LYS A 144 1.61 7.80 9.54
CA LYS A 144 2.53 8.65 8.81
C LYS A 144 2.74 8.20 7.36
N PHE A 145 2.85 6.89 7.13
CA PHE A 145 2.83 6.34 5.78
C PHE A 145 1.50 6.69 5.07
N ALA A 146 0.38 6.48 5.76
CA ALA A 146 -0.98 6.76 5.32
C ALA A 146 -1.32 8.25 5.17
N GLN A 147 -0.42 9.18 5.45
CA GLN A 147 -0.54 10.58 5.05
C GLN A 147 -0.14 10.78 3.59
N ARG A 148 0.78 9.96 3.06
CA ARG A 148 1.28 10.09 1.69
C ARG A 148 0.81 8.98 0.75
N PHE A 149 0.69 7.76 1.25
CA PHE A 149 0.37 6.56 0.48
C PHE A 149 -0.79 5.79 1.10
N GLY A 150 -1.85 5.50 0.35
CA GLY A 150 -3.04 4.78 0.84
C GLY A 150 -4.30 5.20 0.08
N SER A 151 -5.42 5.34 0.80
CA SER A 151 -6.69 5.84 0.25
C SER A 151 -6.51 7.18 -0.42
N PRO A 152 -6.74 7.32 -1.73
CA PRO A 152 -6.45 8.54 -2.46
C PRO A 152 -7.14 9.77 -1.86
N LYS A 153 -6.45 10.90 -1.87
CA LYS A 153 -7.01 12.22 -1.57
C LYS A 153 -6.54 13.20 -2.63
N LEU A 154 -7.49 13.84 -3.29
CA LEU A 154 -7.27 14.72 -4.42
C LEU A 154 -7.74 16.13 -4.11
N GLU A 155 -7.12 17.11 -4.74
CA GLU A 155 -7.65 18.46 -4.89
C GLU A 155 -7.90 18.69 -6.38
N MET A 156 -9.09 19.18 -6.72
CA MET A 156 -9.52 19.34 -8.11
C MET A 156 -9.95 20.77 -8.39
N LYS A 157 -9.65 21.25 -9.60
CA LYS A 157 -10.22 22.50 -10.13
C LYS A 157 -11.11 22.18 -11.32
N THR A 158 -12.26 22.84 -11.35
CA THR A 158 -13.27 22.67 -12.40
C THR A 158 -13.65 24.03 -12.96
N GLU A 159 -13.89 24.10 -14.26
CA GLU A 159 -14.33 25.30 -14.97
C GLU A 159 -15.31 24.86 -16.06
N ASP A 160 -16.46 25.53 -16.15
CA ASP A 160 -17.55 25.22 -17.09
C ASP A 160 -17.98 23.75 -17.11
N GLY A 161 -18.03 23.11 -15.94
CA GLY A 161 -18.41 21.70 -15.81
C GLY A 161 -17.34 20.70 -16.29
N VAL A 162 -16.10 21.15 -16.49
CA VAL A 162 -14.98 20.31 -16.94
C VAL A 162 -13.84 20.32 -15.92
N VAL A 163 -13.22 19.17 -15.68
CA VAL A 163 -12.03 19.04 -14.85
C VAL A 163 -10.83 19.70 -15.55
N LYS A 164 -10.18 20.67 -14.89
CA LYS A 164 -9.00 21.37 -15.43
C LYS A 164 -7.70 20.91 -14.80
N GLU A 165 -7.71 20.67 -13.50
CA GLU A 165 -6.51 20.29 -12.75
C GLU A 165 -6.87 19.25 -11.69
N VAL A 166 -5.98 18.27 -11.49
CA VAL A 166 -6.07 17.29 -10.42
C VAL A 166 -4.72 17.20 -9.71
N ARG A 167 -4.69 17.55 -8.44
CA ARG A 167 -3.51 17.48 -7.57
C ARG A 167 -3.64 16.33 -6.59
N VAL A 168 -2.62 15.48 -6.52
CA VAL A 168 -2.58 14.35 -5.59
C VAL A 168 -2.00 14.79 -4.25
N LEU A 169 -2.85 14.82 -3.23
CA LEU A 169 -2.44 15.08 -1.84
C LEU A 169 -1.92 13.78 -1.19
N ARG A 170 -2.65 12.69 -1.40
CA ARG A 170 -2.30 11.32 -1.01
C ARG A 170 -2.66 10.36 -2.14
N GLY A 171 -1.79 9.42 -2.48
CA GLY A 171 -2.00 8.52 -3.62
C GLY A 171 -1.97 7.04 -3.27
N ALA A 172 -2.59 6.22 -4.10
CA ALA A 172 -2.50 4.76 -4.02
C ALA A 172 -1.04 4.30 -4.20
N PRO A 173 -0.51 3.39 -3.34
CA PRO A 173 0.90 3.01 -3.37
C PRO A 173 1.40 2.48 -4.71
N CYS A 174 0.54 1.87 -5.53
CA CYS A 174 0.86 1.36 -6.87
C CYS A 174 0.99 2.42 -7.97
N GLY A 175 0.78 3.70 -7.66
CA GLY A 175 0.88 4.79 -8.63
C GLY A 175 -0.41 5.15 -9.35
N SER A 176 -1.50 4.41 -9.13
CA SER A 176 -2.74 4.59 -9.91
C SER A 176 -3.38 5.96 -9.73
N THR A 177 -3.22 6.58 -8.56
CA THR A 177 -3.72 7.93 -8.30
C THR A 177 -2.98 9.01 -9.07
N TRP A 178 -1.66 8.88 -9.25
CA TRP A 178 -0.91 9.85 -10.06
C TRP A 178 -1.22 9.64 -11.54
N TYR A 179 -1.30 8.39 -11.99
CA TYR A 179 -1.69 8.05 -13.36
C TYR A 179 -3.07 8.62 -13.74
N LEU A 180 -4.06 8.49 -12.85
CA LEU A 180 -5.40 9.02 -13.10
C LEU A 180 -5.40 10.56 -13.08
N ALA A 181 -4.65 11.19 -12.16
CA ALA A 181 -4.61 12.65 -12.03
C ALA A 181 -4.07 13.33 -13.30
N GLU A 182 -3.12 12.70 -13.99
CA GLU A 182 -2.61 13.17 -15.29
C GLU A 182 -3.62 13.07 -16.44
N ARG A 183 -4.65 12.21 -16.33
CA ARG A 183 -5.54 11.81 -17.44
C ARG A 183 -7.01 12.19 -17.24
N LEU A 184 -7.34 12.71 -16.07
CA LEU A 184 -8.67 13.20 -15.76
C LEU A 184 -8.96 14.61 -16.30
N PRO A 185 -8.01 15.55 -16.41
CA PRO A 185 -8.25 16.84 -17.06
C PRO A 185 -8.87 16.71 -18.46
N GLY A 186 -9.83 17.57 -18.78
CA GLY A 186 -10.63 17.53 -20.00
C GLY A 186 -11.89 16.66 -19.92
N THR A 187 -12.12 15.97 -18.80
CA THR A 187 -13.34 15.17 -18.58
C THR A 187 -14.46 16.03 -17.98
N ARG A 188 -15.70 15.79 -18.40
CA ARG A 188 -16.88 16.40 -17.78
C ARG A 188 -17.01 15.94 -16.33
N VAL A 189 -17.47 16.82 -15.45
CA VAL A 189 -17.54 16.57 -14.01
C VAL A 189 -18.42 15.36 -13.68
N GLU A 190 -19.53 15.18 -14.40
CA GLU A 190 -20.44 14.02 -14.25
C GLU A 190 -19.80 12.68 -14.63
N ASP A 191 -18.85 12.67 -15.58
CA ASP A 191 -18.20 11.45 -16.06
C ASP A 191 -16.87 11.16 -15.32
N ALA A 192 -16.39 12.12 -14.52
CA ALA A 192 -15.06 12.09 -13.95
C ALA A 192 -14.86 10.91 -12.98
N ALA A 193 -15.86 10.59 -12.16
CA ALA A 193 -15.78 9.47 -11.23
C ALA A 193 -15.63 8.14 -11.99
N ASP A 194 -16.53 7.88 -12.95
CA ASP A 194 -16.51 6.65 -13.73
C ASP A 194 -15.22 6.50 -14.54
N ARG A 195 -14.77 7.57 -15.19
CA ARG A 195 -13.48 7.57 -15.90
C ARG A 195 -12.32 7.25 -14.96
N ALA A 196 -12.31 7.78 -13.73
CA ALA A 196 -11.26 7.46 -12.76
C ALA A 196 -11.28 5.97 -12.37
N GLY A 197 -12.46 5.41 -12.15
CA GLY A 197 -12.64 3.98 -11.92
C GLY A 197 -12.09 3.12 -13.06
N LEU A 198 -12.41 3.47 -14.31
CA LEU A 198 -11.92 2.76 -15.50
C LEU A 198 -10.40 2.87 -15.66
N LEU A 199 -9.83 4.06 -15.46
CA LEU A 199 -8.39 4.28 -15.58
C LEU A 199 -7.66 3.34 -14.61
N VAL A 200 -8.02 3.36 -13.33
CA VAL A 200 -7.37 2.52 -12.30
C VAL A 200 -7.50 1.02 -12.59
N GLN A 201 -8.66 0.56 -13.05
CA GLN A 201 -8.91 -0.87 -13.36
C GLN A 201 -8.15 -1.36 -14.60
N THR A 202 -7.82 -0.45 -15.52
CA THR A 202 -7.08 -0.76 -16.75
C THR A 202 -5.58 -0.75 -16.50
N TYR A 203 -5.05 0.32 -15.91
CA TYR A 203 -3.62 0.51 -15.60
C TYR A 203 -3.46 1.67 -14.60
N PRO A 204 -2.49 1.66 -13.67
CA PRO A 204 -1.40 0.72 -13.44
C PRO A 204 -1.69 -0.34 -12.38
N CYS A 205 -2.92 -0.44 -11.87
CA CYS A 205 -3.24 -1.39 -10.81
C CYS A 205 -3.10 -2.84 -11.30
N LEU A 206 -2.42 -3.68 -10.52
CA LEU A 206 -2.30 -5.12 -10.77
C LEU A 206 -3.00 -5.94 -9.67
N ALA A 207 -3.90 -5.31 -8.91
CA ALA A 207 -4.76 -6.04 -7.98
C ALA A 207 -5.58 -7.09 -8.74
N SER A 208 -5.86 -8.19 -8.05
CA SER A 208 -6.49 -9.35 -8.67
C SER A 208 -7.84 -8.99 -9.29
N ARG A 209 -8.10 -9.58 -10.45
CA ARG A 209 -9.42 -9.55 -11.11
C ARG A 209 -10.30 -10.73 -10.68
N ARG A 210 -9.75 -11.67 -9.90
CA ARG A 210 -10.51 -12.80 -9.39
C ARG A 210 -11.42 -12.33 -8.26
N VAL A 211 -12.68 -12.74 -8.33
CA VAL A 211 -13.65 -12.50 -7.27
C VAL A 211 -13.19 -13.25 -6.02
N ASP A 212 -12.96 -12.49 -4.96
CA ASP A 212 -12.69 -13.04 -3.65
C ASP A 212 -14.02 -13.44 -3.00
N ARG A 213 -14.14 -14.70 -2.59
CA ARG A 213 -15.38 -15.24 -2.00
C ARG A 213 -15.77 -14.52 -0.71
N PHE A 214 -14.81 -13.94 0.03
CA PHE A 214 -15.09 -13.23 1.27
C PHE A 214 -15.66 -11.83 1.03
N PHE A 215 -15.22 -11.16 -0.03
CA PHE A 215 -15.68 -9.80 -0.36
C PHE A 215 -16.80 -9.79 -1.40
N SER A 216 -17.12 -10.95 -2.00
CA SER A 216 -18.05 -11.07 -3.13
C SER A 216 -17.72 -10.12 -4.29
N ASP A 217 -16.44 -9.75 -4.40
CA ASP A 217 -15.94 -8.82 -5.41
C ASP A 217 -14.45 -9.02 -5.67
N ALA A 218 -13.94 -8.44 -6.76
CA ALA A 218 -12.53 -8.48 -7.12
C ALA A 218 -11.76 -7.30 -6.50
N PRO A 219 -10.53 -7.51 -5.99
CA PRO A 219 -9.63 -6.45 -5.53
C PRO A 219 -9.50 -5.27 -6.51
N ILE A 220 -9.48 -5.54 -7.83
CA ILE A 220 -9.44 -4.51 -8.86
C ILE A 220 -10.68 -3.60 -8.87
N HIS A 221 -11.87 -4.14 -8.61
CA HIS A 221 -13.11 -3.37 -8.56
C HIS A 221 -13.16 -2.50 -7.30
N ILE A 222 -12.67 -3.04 -6.17
CA ILE A 222 -12.48 -2.26 -4.93
C ILE A 222 -11.56 -1.07 -5.21
N ALA A 223 -10.42 -1.29 -5.88
CA ALA A 223 -9.51 -0.21 -6.25
C ALA A 223 -10.17 0.83 -7.17
N GLY A 224 -11.00 0.40 -8.12
CA GLY A 224 -11.80 1.29 -8.98
C GLY A 224 -12.77 2.17 -8.19
N ARG A 225 -13.52 1.58 -7.25
CA ARG A 225 -14.46 2.33 -6.39
C ARG A 225 -13.74 3.29 -5.44
N VAL A 226 -12.60 2.90 -4.91
CA VAL A 226 -11.74 3.79 -4.10
C VAL A 226 -11.32 5.02 -4.91
N ALA A 227 -11.02 4.85 -6.21
CA ALA A 227 -10.68 5.96 -7.10
C ALA A 227 -11.89 6.84 -7.45
N GLN A 228 -13.03 6.23 -7.80
CA GLN A 228 -14.31 6.92 -8.01
C GLN A 228 -14.64 7.81 -6.82
N ARG A 229 -14.60 7.24 -5.61
CA ARG A 229 -14.93 7.95 -4.38
C ARG A 229 -14.00 9.13 -4.12
N ALA A 230 -12.70 8.97 -4.36
CA ALA A 230 -11.74 10.05 -4.19
C ALA A 230 -12.00 11.23 -5.13
N VAL A 231 -12.46 10.97 -6.36
CA VAL A 231 -12.85 12.02 -7.31
C VAL A 231 -14.17 12.67 -6.89
N GLU A 232 -15.18 11.90 -6.52
CA GLU A 232 -16.46 12.44 -6.01
C GLU A 232 -16.26 13.35 -4.81
N ASP A 233 -15.44 12.94 -3.85
CA ASP A 233 -15.17 13.72 -2.64
C ASP A 233 -14.41 15.01 -2.99
N ALA A 234 -13.43 14.96 -3.91
CA ALA A 234 -12.71 16.16 -4.36
C ALA A 234 -13.59 17.14 -5.14
N LEU A 235 -14.55 16.66 -5.95
CA LEU A 235 -15.54 17.50 -6.63
C LEU A 235 -16.50 18.17 -5.64
N LYS A 236 -16.97 17.44 -4.62
CA LYS A 236 -17.78 17.99 -3.53
C LYS A 236 -17.02 19.05 -2.73
N GLU A 237 -15.72 18.86 -2.50
CA GLU A 237 -14.89 19.86 -1.83
C GLU A 237 -14.66 21.10 -2.72
N SER A 238 -14.45 20.93 -4.03
CA SER A 238 -14.27 22.03 -4.99
C SER A 238 -15.53 22.92 -5.08
N SER A 239 -16.71 22.32 -5.20
CA SER A 239 -17.99 23.05 -5.27
C SER A 239 -18.36 23.83 -4.00
N ARG A 240 -17.75 23.51 -2.86
CA ARG A 240 -17.92 24.27 -1.61
C ARG A 240 -16.97 25.47 -1.48
N ARG A 241 -15.93 25.53 -2.30
CA ARG A 241 -14.88 26.56 -2.27
C ARG A 241 -15.05 27.64 -3.33
N GLY A 242 -15.84 27.39 -4.38
CA GLY A 242 -16.25 28.36 -5.39
C GLY A 242 -17.60 28.96 -5.07
#